data_AF-A0A5S3Z0P0-F1
#
_entry.id   AF-A0A5S3Z0P0-F1
#
_cell.length_a   1.000
_cell.length_b   1.000
_cell.length_c   1.000
_cell.angle_alpha   90.00
_cell.angle_beta   90.00
_cell.angle_gamma   90.00
#
_symmetry.space_group_name_H-M   'P 1'
#
loop_
_entity.id
_entity.type
_entity.pdbx_description
1 polymer ?
#
loop_
_entity_poly.entity_id
_entity_poly.type
_entity_poly.pdbx_seq_one_letter_code
_entity_poly.pdbx_strand_id
1 'polypeptide(L)'
;LGFGAQYLTSLKPVLDTRCVVCHGCYDAPCQLKLTSPEGIDRGVSKERVYDGTRLLAQTPSRLLYDAKDTQTWRDKGFTPVLNERVQTEQANLMGSVLYNSLLLKI
;
A
#
# COMPACT_ATOMS: atom_id res chain seq x y z
N LEU A 1 -20.45 -6.00 -15.83
CA LEU A 1 -19.13 -6.60 -15.50
C LEU A 1 -18.86 -6.29 -14.03
N GLY A 2 -18.59 -7.29 -13.20
CA GLY A 2 -18.30 -7.06 -11.78
C GLY A 2 -16.92 -6.44 -11.55
N PHE A 3 -16.70 -5.85 -10.37
CA PHE A 3 -15.44 -5.18 -10.00
C PHE A 3 -14.21 -6.09 -10.17
N GLY A 4 -14.34 -7.40 -9.89
CA GLY A 4 -13.25 -8.36 -10.08
C GLY A 4 -12.82 -8.51 -11.56
N ALA A 5 -13.77 -8.49 -12.50
CA ALA A 5 -13.45 -8.55 -13.92
C ALA A 5 -12.68 -7.29 -14.36
N GLN A 6 -13.08 -6.11 -13.88
CA GLN A 6 -12.40 -4.85 -14.18
C GLN A 6 -10.98 -4.81 -13.60
N TYR A 7 -10.78 -5.34 -12.39
CA TYR A 7 -9.43 -5.48 -11.84
C TYR A 7 -8.54 -6.31 -12.77
N LEU A 8 -9.02 -7.47 -13.22
CA LEU A 8 -8.24 -8.39 -14.05
C LEU A 8 -7.97 -7.84 -15.46
N THR A 9 -8.93 -7.15 -16.09
CA THR A 9 -8.81 -6.72 -17.48
C THR A 9 -8.25 -5.32 -17.65
N SER A 10 -8.41 -4.43 -16.66
CA SER A 10 -8.02 -3.02 -16.78
C SER A 10 -6.90 -2.62 -15.81
N LEU A 11 -6.96 -3.06 -14.55
CA LEU A 11 -6.02 -2.58 -13.53
C LEU A 11 -4.75 -3.42 -13.46
N LYS A 12 -4.89 -4.75 -13.39
CA LYS A 12 -3.78 -5.69 -13.27
C LYS A 12 -2.74 -5.53 -14.41
N PRO A 13 -3.12 -5.39 -15.69
CA PRO A 13 -2.14 -5.21 -16.77
C PRO A 13 -1.29 -3.94 -16.59
N VAL A 14 -1.88 -2.86 -16.07
CA VAL A 14 -1.15 -1.61 -15.79
C VAL A 14 -0.17 -1.82 -14.63
N LEU A 15 -0.62 -2.43 -13.53
CA LEU A 15 0.25 -2.71 -12.38
C LEU A 15 1.41 -3.63 -12.77
N ASP A 16 1.13 -4.70 -13.50
CA ASP A 16 2.12 -5.70 -13.93
C ASP A 16 3.19 -5.07 -14.83
N THR A 17 2.81 -4.18 -15.77
CA THR A 17 3.74 -3.60 -16.74
C THR A 17 4.50 -2.37 -16.24
N ARG A 18 4.00 -1.69 -15.20
CA ARG A 18 4.58 -0.41 -14.73
C ARG A 18 5.13 -0.45 -13.33
N CYS A 19 4.55 -1.25 -12.44
CA CYS A 19 4.79 -1.13 -11.01
C CYS A 19 5.42 -2.39 -10.41
N VAL A 20 5.01 -3.57 -10.86
CA VAL A 20 5.46 -4.86 -10.32
C VAL A 20 6.97 -5.08 -10.50
N VAL A 21 7.60 -4.47 -11.50
CA VAL A 21 9.07 -4.52 -11.66
C VAL A 21 9.84 -4.05 -10.43
N CYS A 22 9.28 -3.08 -9.68
CA CYS A 22 9.86 -2.61 -8.42
C CYS A 22 9.07 -3.09 -7.19
N HIS A 23 7.77 -3.32 -7.32
CA HIS A 23 6.84 -3.69 -6.23
C HIS A 23 6.38 -5.15 -6.28
N GLY A 24 7.23 -6.05 -6.78
CA GLY A 24 6.92 -7.47 -6.96
C GLY A 24 7.04 -8.29 -5.67
N CYS A 25 8.06 -8.00 -4.87
CA CYS A 25 8.39 -8.74 -3.66
C CYS A 25 9.00 -7.81 -2.59
N TYR A 26 10.22 -8.11 -2.14
CA TYR A 26 10.98 -7.35 -1.15
C TYR A 26 11.93 -6.32 -1.77
N ASP A 27 11.82 -6.10 -3.09
CA ASP A 27 12.72 -5.24 -3.85
C ASP A 27 12.45 -3.75 -3.57
N ALA A 28 11.22 -3.41 -3.20
CA ALA A 28 10.87 -2.08 -2.74
C ALA A 28 11.18 -1.92 -1.24
N PRO A 29 11.97 -0.91 -0.82
CA PRO A 29 12.27 -0.68 0.58
C PRO A 29 11.03 -0.35 1.43
N CYS A 30 9.93 0.07 0.78
CA CYS A 30 8.65 0.39 1.43
C CYS A 30 7.72 -0.82 1.61
N GLN A 31 8.15 -2.04 1.28
CA GLN A 31 7.39 -3.30 1.42
C GLN A 31 6.04 -3.37 0.66
N LEU A 32 5.75 -2.39 -0.20
CA LEU A 32 4.52 -2.38 -0.99
C LEU A 32 4.56 -3.47 -2.06
N LYS A 33 3.52 -4.32 -2.05
CA LYS A 33 3.39 -5.46 -2.97
C LYS A 33 2.18 -5.25 -3.87
N LEU A 34 2.43 -4.92 -5.15
CA LEU A 34 1.38 -4.60 -6.12
C LEU A 34 0.96 -5.79 -6.99
N THR A 35 1.46 -6.99 -6.68
CA THR A 35 1.16 -8.21 -7.43
C THR A 35 -0.19 -8.84 -7.05
N SER A 36 -0.80 -8.43 -5.94
CA SER A 36 -2.12 -8.92 -5.51
C SER A 36 -2.93 -7.84 -4.79
N PRO A 37 -4.27 -7.93 -4.78
CA PRO A 37 -5.14 -7.01 -4.05
C PRO A 37 -4.81 -6.94 -2.55
N GLU A 38 -4.49 -8.07 -1.91
CA GLU A 38 -4.14 -8.13 -0.49
C GLU A 38 -2.83 -7.41 -0.19
N GLY A 39 -1.89 -7.42 -1.13
CA GLY A 39 -0.64 -6.66 -1.01
C GLY A 39 -0.85 -5.15 -1.10
N ILE A 40 -1.81 -4.72 -1.94
CA ILE A 40 -2.22 -3.32 -2.07
C ILE A 40 -2.94 -2.88 -0.78
N ASP A 41 -3.88 -3.68 -0.30
CA ASP A 41 -4.68 -3.41 0.90
C ASP A 41 -3.83 -3.36 2.17
N ARG A 42 -2.83 -4.25 2.30
CA ARG A 42 -1.84 -4.19 3.39
C ARG A 42 -1.16 -2.82 3.46
N GLY A 43 -0.79 -2.23 2.33
CA GLY A 43 -0.14 -0.92 2.24
C GLY A 43 1.38 -0.96 2.36
N VAL A 44 1.98 0.15 2.80
CA VAL A 44 3.43 0.36 2.92
C VAL A 44 3.91 0.27 4.37
N SER A 45 5.16 -0.10 4.58
CA SER A 45 5.85 0.01 5.88
C SER A 45 7.17 0.76 5.73
N LYS A 46 7.57 1.49 6.77
CA LYS A 46 8.89 2.14 6.86
C LYS A 46 9.98 1.20 7.41
N GLU A 47 9.59 0.03 7.89
CA GLU A 47 10.52 -0.96 8.41
C GLU A 47 11.38 -1.53 7.27
N ARG A 48 12.70 -1.61 7.47
CA ARG A 48 13.63 -2.11 6.46
C ARG A 48 13.55 -3.62 6.39
N VAL A 49 13.34 -4.17 5.19
CA VAL A 49 13.39 -5.64 4.98
C VAL A 49 14.82 -6.16 5.09
N TYR A 50 15.73 -5.45 4.41
CA TYR A 50 17.17 -5.73 4.42
C TYR A 50 17.87 -4.74 5.34
N ASP A 51 18.01 -5.15 6.60
CA ASP A 51 18.87 -4.48 7.57
C ASP A 51 20.09 -5.36 7.84
N GLY A 52 21.26 -4.93 7.34
CA GLY A 52 22.52 -5.66 7.49
C GLY A 52 23.14 -5.55 8.90
N THR A 53 22.60 -4.69 9.75
CA THR A 53 23.06 -4.52 11.15
C THR A 53 22.32 -5.45 12.13
N ARG A 54 21.28 -6.12 11.64
CA ARG A 54 20.41 -7.00 12.41
C ARG A 54 21.14 -8.27 12.88
N LEU A 55 21.12 -8.50 14.19
CA LEU A 55 21.67 -9.72 14.82
C LEU A 55 20.62 -10.84 15.02
N LEU A 56 19.34 -10.49 15.10
CA LEU A 56 18.23 -11.42 15.37
C LEU A 56 17.19 -11.36 14.26
N ALA A 57 16.47 -12.46 14.00
CA ALA A 57 15.41 -12.45 12.99
C ALA A 57 14.34 -11.38 13.29
N GLN A 58 13.87 -10.70 12.24
CA GLN A 58 12.74 -9.78 12.34
C GLN A 58 11.42 -10.55 12.32
N THR A 59 10.40 -9.98 12.96
CA THR A 59 9.04 -10.48 12.87
C THR A 59 8.54 -10.43 11.42
N PRO A 60 8.08 -11.55 10.85
CA PRO A 60 7.64 -11.59 9.46
C PRO A 60 6.32 -10.83 9.26
N SER A 61 6.13 -10.35 8.02
CA SER A 61 4.95 -9.60 7.58
C SER A 61 4.25 -10.27 6.38
N ARG A 62 4.28 -11.60 6.30
CA ARG A 62 3.73 -12.39 5.18
C ARG A 62 2.21 -12.25 5.12
N LEU A 63 1.73 -11.96 3.90
CA LEU A 63 0.29 -11.93 3.59
C LEU A 63 -0.38 -13.25 3.97
N LEU A 64 -1.59 -13.17 4.53
CA LEU A 64 -2.46 -14.28 4.94
C LEU A 64 -2.00 -15.12 6.15
N TYR A 65 -0.75 -14.97 6.61
CA TYR A 65 -0.22 -15.68 7.77
C TYR A 65 -0.08 -14.76 8.98
N ASP A 66 0.61 -13.64 8.78
CA ASP A 66 1.02 -12.78 9.90
C ASP A 66 -0.06 -11.72 10.24
N ALA A 67 -1.08 -11.56 9.39
CA ALA A 67 -2.33 -10.84 9.63
C ALA A 67 -3.41 -11.29 8.62
N LYS A 68 -4.69 -11.20 9.03
CA LYS A 68 -5.85 -11.70 8.27
C LYS A 68 -6.80 -10.62 7.77
N ASP A 69 -6.66 -9.39 8.26
CA ASP A 69 -7.50 -8.25 7.89
C ASP A 69 -6.68 -6.95 7.83
N THR A 70 -7.27 -5.93 7.21
CA THR A 70 -6.65 -4.61 7.01
C THR A 70 -6.28 -3.95 8.32
N GLN A 71 -7.14 -4.02 9.34
CA GLN A 71 -6.92 -3.37 10.63
C GLN A 71 -5.68 -3.94 11.33
N THR A 72 -5.50 -5.26 11.31
CA THR A 72 -4.32 -5.92 11.86
C THR A 72 -3.03 -5.45 11.19
N TRP A 73 -3.07 -5.07 9.90
CA TRP A 73 -1.91 -4.46 9.24
C TRP A 73 -1.64 -3.03 9.72
N ARG A 74 -2.70 -2.23 9.95
CA ARG A 74 -2.58 -0.88 10.53
C ARG A 74 -1.96 -0.93 11.93
N ASP A 75 -2.39 -1.90 12.75
CA ASP A 75 -1.85 -2.11 14.10
C ASP A 75 -0.37 -2.55 14.07
N LYS A 76 0.06 -3.21 12.98
CA LYS A 76 1.47 -3.54 12.68
C LYS A 76 2.27 -2.38 12.06
N GLY A 77 1.70 -1.18 12.00
CA GLY A 77 2.37 0.02 11.51
C GLY A 77 2.40 0.17 9.99
N PHE A 78 1.62 -0.62 9.24
CA PHE A 78 1.45 -0.38 7.82
C PHE A 78 0.52 0.83 7.57
N THR A 79 0.87 1.65 6.59
CA THR A 79 0.09 2.83 6.18
C THR A 79 -0.61 2.55 4.85
N PRO A 80 -1.89 2.95 4.68
CA PRO A 80 -2.62 2.71 3.46
C PRO A 80 -2.05 3.48 2.26
N VAL A 81 -2.11 2.87 1.09
CA VAL A 81 -1.87 3.53 -0.21
C VAL A 81 -3.17 3.84 -0.96
N LEU A 82 -4.26 3.17 -0.58
CA LEU A 82 -5.60 3.42 -1.09
C LEU A 82 -6.24 4.59 -0.33
N ASN A 83 -7.17 5.28 -0.98
CA ASN A 83 -7.98 6.28 -0.31
C ASN A 83 -9.08 5.61 0.53
N GLU A 84 -8.74 5.26 1.78
CA GLU A 84 -9.64 4.63 2.75
C GLU A 84 -10.58 5.64 3.45
N ARG A 85 -10.51 6.92 3.09
CA ARG A 85 -11.38 7.96 3.64
C ARG A 85 -12.78 7.85 3.06
N VAL A 86 -13.77 8.38 3.79
CA VAL A 86 -15.12 8.58 3.25
C VAL A 86 -15.02 9.45 2.00
N GLN A 87 -15.57 8.97 0.87
CA GLN A 87 -15.52 9.65 -0.43
C GLN A 87 -16.50 10.83 -0.52
N THR A 88 -16.34 11.82 0.36
CA THR A 88 -17.04 13.11 0.27
C THR A 88 -16.17 14.14 -0.43
N GLU A 89 -16.78 15.15 -1.02
CA GLU A 89 -16.07 16.27 -1.64
C GLU A 89 -15.10 16.93 -0.64
N GLN A 90 -15.56 17.18 0.59
CA GLN A 90 -14.79 17.79 1.65
C GLN A 90 -13.59 16.92 2.06
N ALA A 91 -13.79 15.60 2.25
CA ALA A 91 -12.70 14.70 2.61
C ALA A 91 -11.66 14.53 1.50
N ASN A 92 -12.11 14.52 0.24
CA ASN A 92 -11.22 14.48 -0.93
C ASN A 92 -10.41 15.77 -1.07
N LEU A 93 -11.04 16.92 -0.83
CA LEU A 93 -10.35 18.21 -0.82
C LEU A 93 -9.29 18.27 0.28
N MET A 94 -9.64 17.91 1.52
CA MET A 94 -8.70 17.86 2.65
C MET A 94 -7.57 16.84 2.43
N GLY A 95 -7.82 15.76 1.69
CA GLY A 95 -6.81 14.76 1.33
C GLY A 95 -5.89 15.16 0.17
N SER A 96 -6.19 16.24 -0.56
CA SER A 96 -5.44 16.65 -1.75
C SER A 96 -4.11 17.32 -1.39
N VAL A 97 -3.00 16.78 -1.90
CA VAL A 97 -1.67 17.37 -1.71
C VAL A 97 -1.61 18.79 -2.27
N LEU A 98 -2.22 19.01 -3.45
CA LEU A 98 -2.26 20.33 -4.08
C LEU A 98 -3.01 21.34 -3.21
N TYR A 99 -4.19 20.98 -2.71
CA TYR A 99 -4.98 21.85 -1.84
C TYR A 99 -4.23 22.20 -0.56
N ASN A 100 -3.64 21.20 0.11
CA ASN A 100 -2.83 21.43 1.31
C ASN A 100 -1.62 22.33 1.02
N SER A 101 -0.97 22.19 -0.14
CA SER A 101 0.15 23.06 -0.52
C SER A 101 -0.24 24.54 -0.71
N LEU A 102 -1.50 24.82 -1.09
CA LEU A 102 -2.02 26.17 -1.23
C LEU A 102 -2.35 26.78 0.13
N LEU A 103 -2.94 26.00 1.04
CA LEU A 103 -3.23 26.44 2.40
C LEU A 103 -1.96 26.83 3.17
N LEU A 104 -0.84 26.14 2.94
CA LEU A 104 0.46 26.47 3.56
C LEU A 104 1.06 27.80 3.06
N LYS A 105 0.51 28.41 2.01
CA LYS A 105 0.99 29.67 1.41
C LYS A 105 0.10 30.87 1.72
N ILE A 106 -0.99 30.66 2.45
CA ILE A 106 -1.88 31.70 2.97
C ILE A 106 -1.43 32.02 4.39
#